data_AF-A0A0F9HSV4-F1
#
_entry.id   AF-A0A0F9HSV4-F1
#
_cell.length_a   1.000
_cell.length_b   1.000
_cell.length_c   1.000
_cell.angle_alpha   90.00
_cell.angle_beta   90.00
_cell.angle_gamma   90.00
#
_symmetry.space_group_name_H-M   'P 1'
#
loop_
_entity.id
_entity.type
_entity.pdbx_description
1 polymer ?
#
loop_
_entity_poly.entity_id
_entity_poly.type
_entity_poly.pdbx_seq_one_letter_code
_entity_poly.pdbx_strand_id
1 'polypeptide(L)'
;RRAEAQGKEIKKTDYEGQYEIWQLHMYYDVDEEGEEEDIVISYHRNTGAILRCIYNPLFRKFRPFQDFVFYPTEYCFDGEGICEILEPLQKVADTLMNQTLDTQTLMNAPWIFVRGGIGLDDLRPSPGKTIPVLGELEGNIQIIQHPGPPPVTFQTADRINSMADRAVGITPAVMGISTAERPVAKETVALQTEANKKFKSGIDNLRDKLSEFAWKLIDFFTQYQPTYKYGEMDEEKTIKFPTEYMRDGINIELATSSEMLNQEIRREITLTIYQILSDYMTKIAGMAQMLVNPQVPSDFKKMILDGNKISVKLLNRLLEDFEIKDADDLVLDIEKSMDTEKAIQESIDKMQPQKPPQGGGGQGGGPPMAPQGAMPPQAPGGLGG
;
A
#
# COMPACT_ATOMS: atom_id res chain seq x y z
N ARG A 1 9.34 -50.28 -13.02
CA ARG A 1 8.52 -50.98 -14.05
C ARG A 1 9.24 -51.26 -15.38
N ARG A 2 10.07 -50.38 -15.98
CA ARG A 2 10.90 -50.77 -17.15
C ARG A 2 12.12 -51.65 -16.82
N ALA A 3 12.69 -51.52 -15.62
CA ALA A 3 13.84 -52.32 -15.18
C ALA A 3 13.50 -53.79 -14.87
N GLU A 4 12.31 -54.06 -14.30
CA GLU A 4 11.83 -55.43 -14.05
C GLU A 4 11.61 -56.23 -15.34
N ALA A 5 11.24 -55.56 -16.44
CA ALA A 5 11.05 -56.19 -17.74
C ALA A 5 12.37 -56.64 -18.41
N GLN A 6 13.53 -56.21 -17.91
CA GLN A 6 14.85 -56.53 -18.49
C GLN A 6 15.67 -57.51 -17.65
N GLY A 7 15.11 -58.10 -16.58
CA GLY A 7 15.81 -59.11 -15.76
C GLY A 7 17.08 -58.59 -15.07
N LYS A 8 17.30 -57.27 -15.03
CA LYS A 8 18.39 -56.66 -14.28
C LYS A 8 17.89 -56.35 -12.88
N GLU A 9 18.43 -57.04 -11.88
CA GLU A 9 18.25 -56.65 -10.48
C GLU A 9 18.65 -55.18 -10.33
N ILE A 10 17.69 -54.36 -9.90
CA ILE A 10 17.98 -53.00 -9.48
C ILE A 10 18.81 -53.16 -8.21
N LYS A 11 20.14 -53.07 -8.32
CA LYS A 11 21.01 -52.95 -7.16
C LYS A 11 20.49 -51.75 -6.36
N LYS A 12 19.87 -52.01 -5.22
CA LYS A 12 19.64 -51.00 -4.20
C LYS A 12 21.02 -50.64 -3.66
N THR A 13 21.63 -49.66 -4.28
CA THR A 13 22.83 -49.02 -3.76
C THR A 13 22.38 -48.09 -2.65
N ASP A 14 22.84 -48.35 -1.42
CA ASP A 14 22.73 -47.44 -0.29
C ASP A 14 23.57 -46.20 -0.61
N TYR A 15 22.96 -45.23 -1.29
CA TYR A 15 23.58 -43.94 -1.53
C TYR A 15 23.25 -43.02 -0.35
N GLU A 16 24.16 -42.95 0.63
CA GLU A 16 24.16 -41.91 1.68
C GLU A 16 24.75 -40.57 1.20
N GLY A 17 24.97 -40.41 -0.11
CA GLY A 17 25.52 -39.20 -0.71
C GLY A 17 24.44 -38.16 -1.06
N GLN A 18 24.70 -36.89 -0.74
CA GLN A 18 23.91 -35.77 -1.27
C GLN A 18 24.22 -35.59 -2.77
N TYR A 19 23.18 -35.52 -3.59
CA TYR A 19 23.31 -35.22 -5.02
C TYR A 19 22.74 -33.85 -5.31
N GLU A 20 23.53 -33.04 -6.00
CA GLU A 20 23.11 -31.72 -6.48
C GLU A 20 22.57 -31.88 -7.92
N ILE A 21 21.26 -31.73 -8.07
CA ILE A 21 20.58 -31.79 -9.38
C ILE A 21 20.05 -30.40 -9.69
N TRP A 22 20.41 -29.90 -10.87
CA TRP A 22 20.00 -28.59 -11.34
C TRP A 22 18.77 -28.75 -12.24
N GLN A 23 17.79 -27.88 -12.07
CA GLN A 23 16.63 -27.78 -12.96
C GLN A 23 16.73 -26.46 -13.73
N LEU A 24 16.88 -26.56 -15.04
CA LEU A 24 17.03 -25.42 -15.94
C LEU A 24 15.73 -25.25 -16.73
N HIS A 25 15.27 -24.00 -16.83
CA HIS A 25 14.12 -23.61 -17.64
C HIS A 25 14.61 -22.64 -18.72
N MET A 26 14.56 -23.05 -19.99
CA MET A 26 15.09 -22.26 -21.09
C MET A 26 14.24 -22.41 -22.35
N TYR A 27 14.31 -21.40 -23.20
CA TYR A 27 13.78 -21.46 -24.56
C TYR A 27 14.86 -22.04 -25.47
N TYR A 28 14.52 -23.09 -26.21
CA TYR A 28 15.43 -23.75 -27.14
C TYR A 28 14.65 -24.29 -28.33
N ASP A 29 15.19 -24.09 -29.52
CA ASP A 29 14.68 -24.64 -30.77
C ASP A 29 15.09 -26.13 -30.87
N VAL A 30 14.15 -27.03 -30.55
CA VAL A 30 14.41 -28.47 -30.45
C VAL A 30 14.41 -29.13 -31.84
N ASP A 31 13.67 -28.59 -32.80
CA ASP A 31 13.45 -29.15 -34.13
C ASP A 31 14.17 -28.40 -35.26
N GLU A 32 14.88 -27.31 -34.94
CA GLU A 32 15.57 -26.42 -35.88
C GLU A 32 14.60 -25.74 -36.86
N GLU A 33 13.33 -25.59 -36.48
CA GLU A 33 12.30 -24.92 -37.31
C GLU A 33 12.32 -23.40 -37.15
N GLY A 34 13.16 -22.86 -36.26
CA GLY A 34 13.29 -21.43 -35.99
C GLY A 34 12.30 -20.90 -34.95
N GLU A 35 11.49 -21.77 -34.34
CA GLU A 35 10.60 -21.43 -33.23
C GLU A 35 11.17 -21.95 -31.90
N GLU A 36 11.32 -21.06 -30.91
CA GLU A 36 11.85 -21.47 -29.62
C GLU A 36 10.76 -22.13 -28.75
N GLU A 37 11.01 -23.36 -28.31
CA GLU A 37 10.13 -24.11 -27.42
C GLU A 37 10.58 -23.99 -25.95
N ASP A 38 9.64 -23.98 -25.00
CA ASP A 38 9.97 -23.92 -23.56
C ASP A 38 10.25 -25.32 -23.03
N ILE A 39 11.51 -25.56 -22.61
CA ILE A 39 11.98 -26.86 -22.15
C ILE A 39 12.48 -26.80 -20.70
N VAL A 40 12.27 -27.92 -20.00
CA VAL A 40 12.72 -28.15 -18.63
C VAL A 40 13.74 -29.27 -18.62
N ILE A 41 14.98 -28.93 -18.27
CA ILE A 41 16.11 -29.85 -18.25
C ILE A 41 16.52 -30.12 -16.80
N SER A 42 16.60 -31.39 -16.43
CA SER A 42 17.24 -31.83 -15.18
C SER A 42 18.67 -32.26 -15.50
N TYR A 43 19.63 -31.55 -14.94
CA TYR A 43 21.06 -31.67 -15.24
C TYR A 43 21.84 -32.02 -13.96
N HIS A 44 22.69 -33.04 -14.02
CA HIS A 44 23.59 -33.36 -12.90
C HIS A 44 24.96 -32.74 -13.14
N ARG A 45 25.30 -31.73 -12.33
CA ARG A 45 26.48 -30.88 -12.52
C ARG A 45 27.80 -31.66 -12.55
N ASN A 46 27.96 -32.61 -11.65
CA ASN A 46 29.25 -33.31 -11.48
C ASN A 46 29.57 -34.28 -12.61
N THR A 47 28.55 -34.92 -13.21
CA THR A 47 28.77 -35.89 -14.31
C THR A 47 28.60 -35.26 -15.69
N GLY A 48 28.13 -34.02 -15.77
CA GLY A 48 27.77 -33.39 -17.06
C GLY A 48 26.61 -34.09 -17.77
N ALA A 49 25.83 -34.91 -17.07
CA ALA A 49 24.81 -35.75 -17.68
C ALA A 49 23.44 -35.07 -17.60
N ILE A 50 22.73 -35.05 -18.72
CA ILE A 50 21.31 -34.69 -18.76
C ILE A 50 20.52 -35.90 -18.27
N LEU A 51 19.83 -35.75 -17.14
CA LEU A 51 19.01 -36.80 -16.56
C LEU A 51 17.63 -36.85 -17.20
N ARG A 52 17.07 -35.69 -17.52
CA ARG A 52 15.73 -35.54 -18.10
C ARG A 52 15.66 -34.26 -18.92
N CYS A 53 15.01 -34.34 -20.08
CA CYS A 53 14.60 -33.19 -20.87
C CYS A 53 13.12 -33.40 -21.22
N ILE A 54 12.27 -32.44 -20.84
CA ILE A 54 10.84 -32.47 -21.14
C ILE A 54 10.39 -31.09 -21.61
N TYR A 55 9.39 -31.05 -22.46
CA TYR A 55 8.64 -29.83 -22.72
C TYR A 55 8.01 -29.32 -21.42
N ASN A 56 7.86 -27.99 -21.30
CA ASN A 56 7.17 -27.41 -20.16
C ASN A 56 5.77 -28.05 -20.04
N PRO A 57 5.47 -28.76 -18.93
CA PRO A 57 4.20 -29.46 -18.78
C PRO A 57 3.01 -28.49 -18.68
N LEU A 58 3.25 -27.18 -18.52
CA LEU A 58 2.23 -26.16 -18.34
C LEU A 58 1.74 -25.63 -19.68
N PHE A 59 0.44 -25.74 -19.95
CA PHE A 59 -0.16 -25.36 -21.23
C PHE A 59 0.03 -23.88 -21.58
N ARG A 60 0.17 -23.03 -20.57
CA ARG A 60 0.32 -21.58 -20.73
C ARG A 60 1.77 -21.11 -20.78
N LYS A 61 2.74 -22.03 -20.91
CA LYS A 61 4.19 -21.76 -21.01
C LYS A 61 4.73 -20.79 -19.92
N PHE A 62 4.04 -20.69 -18.78
CA PHE A 62 4.54 -19.91 -17.65
C PHE A 62 5.50 -20.76 -16.82
N ARG A 63 6.43 -20.10 -16.13
CA ARG A 63 7.37 -20.78 -15.24
C ARG A 63 6.80 -20.83 -13.82
N PRO A 64 6.97 -21.95 -13.09
CA PRO A 64 6.42 -22.14 -11.74
C PRO A 64 7.25 -21.42 -10.66
N PHE A 65 7.85 -20.28 -11.00
CA PHE A 65 8.63 -19.47 -10.06
C PHE A 65 7.99 -18.10 -9.96
N GLN A 66 7.92 -17.60 -8.74
CA GLN A 66 7.55 -16.22 -8.45
C GLN A 66 8.71 -15.59 -7.68
N ASP A 67 9.22 -14.51 -8.23
CA ASP A 67 10.15 -13.62 -7.56
C ASP A 67 9.38 -12.69 -6.62
N PHE A 68 9.90 -12.49 -5.42
CA PHE A 68 9.39 -11.50 -4.47
C PHE A 68 10.47 -10.47 -4.24
N VAL A 69 10.40 -9.37 -4.97
CA VAL A 69 11.36 -8.27 -4.88
C VAL A 69 10.68 -7.08 -4.22
N PHE A 70 11.25 -6.59 -3.12
CA PHE A 70 10.68 -5.49 -2.36
C PHE A 70 10.99 -4.13 -3.03
N TYR A 71 12.28 -3.87 -3.30
CA TYR A 71 12.73 -2.71 -4.08
C TYR A 71 13.37 -3.18 -5.40
N PRO A 72 12.65 -3.08 -6.53
CA PRO A 72 13.22 -3.38 -7.82
C PRO A 72 14.21 -2.29 -8.24
N THR A 73 15.40 -2.69 -8.65
CA THR A 73 16.45 -1.81 -9.17
C THR A 73 16.62 -2.06 -10.65
N GLU A 74 16.74 -0.99 -11.44
CA GLU A 74 16.98 -1.11 -12.88
C GLU A 74 18.24 -1.97 -13.13
N TYR A 75 18.16 -2.86 -14.11
CA TYR A 75 19.25 -3.76 -14.50
C TYR A 75 19.69 -4.78 -13.44
N CYS A 76 18.92 -4.98 -12.35
CA CYS A 76 19.16 -6.02 -11.36
C CYS A 76 17.99 -7.02 -11.32
N PHE A 77 18.30 -8.32 -11.19
CA PHE A 77 17.28 -9.36 -11.06
C PHE A 77 16.74 -9.46 -9.63
N ASP A 78 17.60 -9.35 -8.62
CA ASP A 78 17.24 -9.59 -7.21
C ASP A 78 16.73 -8.33 -6.48
N GLY A 79 16.84 -7.16 -7.12
CA GLY A 79 16.54 -5.87 -6.50
C GLY A 79 17.52 -5.47 -5.40
N GLU A 80 17.12 -4.52 -4.55
CA GLU A 80 17.89 -4.06 -3.39
C GLU A 80 17.17 -4.41 -2.08
N GLY A 81 17.92 -4.94 -1.12
CA GLY A 81 17.38 -5.27 0.20
C GLY A 81 17.33 -4.06 1.14
N ILE A 82 16.36 -4.00 2.06
CA ILE A 82 16.35 -2.97 3.13
C ILE A 82 17.65 -3.01 3.94
N CYS A 83 18.16 -4.22 4.23
CA CYS A 83 19.42 -4.39 4.96
C CYS A 83 20.63 -3.87 4.18
N GLU A 84 20.61 -3.94 2.85
CA GLU A 84 21.68 -3.43 1.98
C GLU A 84 21.71 -1.90 2.00
N ILE A 85 20.52 -1.28 1.92
CA ILE A 85 20.36 0.18 2.08
C ILE A 85 20.89 0.66 3.45
N LEU A 86 20.66 -0.13 4.50
CA LEU A 86 21.05 0.20 5.88
C LEU A 86 22.51 -0.14 6.22
N GLU A 87 23.14 -1.04 5.48
CA GLU A 87 24.50 -1.53 5.75
C GLU A 87 25.53 -0.40 5.99
N PRO A 88 25.62 0.65 5.14
CA PRO A 88 26.59 1.72 5.37
C PRO A 88 26.31 2.49 6.67
N LEU A 89 25.05 2.72 7.01
CA LEU A 89 24.67 3.42 8.24
C LEU A 89 24.98 2.58 9.48
N GLN A 90 24.71 1.28 9.42
CA GLN A 90 25.05 0.33 10.47
C GLN A 90 26.56 0.29 10.71
N LYS A 91 27.38 0.19 9.65
CA LYS A 91 28.86 0.21 9.76
C LYS A 91 29.37 1.46 10.46
N VAL A 92 28.80 2.63 10.15
CA VAL A 92 29.17 3.89 10.79
C VAL A 92 28.74 3.90 12.27
N ALA A 93 27.53 3.45 12.56
CA ALA A 93 27.02 3.37 13.94
C ALA A 93 27.89 2.43 14.80
N ASP A 94 28.20 1.23 14.30
CA ASP A 94 29.04 0.25 14.98
C ASP A 94 30.44 0.81 15.25
N THR A 95 31.05 1.46 14.25
CA THR A 95 32.38 2.09 14.40
C THR A 95 32.36 3.18 15.46
N LEU A 96 31.33 4.04 15.44
CA LEU A 96 31.18 5.15 16.38
C LEU A 96 30.96 4.64 17.82
N MET A 97 30.12 3.62 17.98
CA MET A 97 29.86 2.99 19.28
C MET A 97 31.12 2.32 19.83
N ASN A 98 31.86 1.58 19.00
CA ASN A 98 33.11 0.96 19.41
C ASN A 98 34.13 1.99 19.89
N GLN A 99 34.33 3.08 19.14
CA GLN A 99 35.23 4.17 19.55
C GLN A 99 34.77 4.86 20.84
N THR A 100 33.46 4.99 21.03
CA THR A 100 32.88 5.56 22.25
C THR A 100 33.15 4.66 23.46
N LEU A 101 32.95 3.35 23.32
CA LEU A 101 33.24 2.35 24.35
C LEU A 101 34.73 2.31 24.69
N ASP A 102 35.61 2.40 23.69
CA ASP A 102 37.05 2.47 23.89
C ASP A 102 37.44 3.72 24.67
N THR A 103 36.88 4.88 24.31
CA THR A 103 37.11 6.15 25.02
C THR A 103 36.62 6.09 26.47
N GLN A 104 35.45 5.50 26.71
CA GLN A 104 34.93 5.27 28.06
C GLN A 104 35.83 4.31 28.86
N THR A 105 36.36 3.28 28.22
CA THR A 105 37.30 2.35 28.83
C THR A 105 38.59 3.07 29.23
N LEU A 106 39.14 3.93 28.36
CA LEU A 106 40.31 4.76 28.66
C LEU A 106 40.04 5.77 29.77
N MET A 107 38.84 6.35 29.84
CA MET A 107 38.44 7.26 30.90
C MET A 107 38.37 6.55 32.26
N ASN A 108 37.83 5.33 32.29
CA ASN A 108 37.74 4.50 33.50
C ASN A 108 39.11 3.90 33.90
N ALA A 109 40.12 3.99 33.03
CA ALA A 109 41.44 3.41 33.20
C ALA A 109 42.56 4.41 32.91
N PRO A 110 42.65 5.52 33.67
CA PRO A 110 43.63 6.57 33.41
C PRO A 110 45.06 6.05 33.53
N TRP A 111 45.97 6.67 32.79
CA TRP A 111 47.39 6.39 32.96
C TRP A 111 47.92 7.16 34.15
N ILE A 112 48.60 6.44 35.03
CA ILE A 112 49.30 7.05 36.15
C ILE A 112 50.78 7.03 35.79
N PHE A 113 51.46 8.15 35.88
CA PHE A 113 52.90 8.23 35.70
C PHE A 113 53.54 8.42 37.05
N VAL A 114 54.59 7.63 37.30
CA VAL A 114 55.30 7.63 38.58
C VAL A 114 56.78 7.87 38.29
N ARG A 115 57.47 8.61 39.16
CA ARG A 115 58.91 8.83 39.00
C ARG A 115 59.69 7.51 39.12
N GLY A 116 60.71 7.31 38.29
CA GLY A 116 61.62 6.18 38.42
C GLY A 116 62.37 6.19 39.77
N GLY A 117 62.46 5.02 40.43
CA GLY A 117 63.18 4.84 41.70
C GLY A 117 62.31 4.59 42.94
N ILE A 118 60.98 4.50 42.81
CA ILE A 118 60.04 4.28 43.93
C ILE A 118 59.81 2.76 44.20
N GLY A 119 60.60 1.87 43.59
CA GLY A 119 60.52 0.42 43.84
C GLY A 119 59.30 -0.28 43.24
N LEU A 120 58.74 0.28 42.17
CA LEU A 120 57.61 -0.28 41.41
C LEU A 120 58.11 -0.98 40.14
N ASP A 121 58.92 -2.03 40.31
CA ASP A 121 59.68 -2.65 39.20
C ASP A 121 58.95 -3.83 38.51
N ASP A 122 57.88 -4.38 39.10
CA ASP A 122 57.13 -5.52 38.52
C ASP A 122 55.69 -5.15 38.13
N LEU A 123 55.56 -4.39 37.04
CA LEU A 123 54.29 -3.85 36.60
C LEU A 123 53.99 -4.24 35.14
N ARG A 124 53.22 -5.33 34.96
CA ARG A 124 52.60 -5.73 33.66
C ARG A 124 51.51 -4.77 33.17
N PRO A 125 51.56 -4.18 31.97
CA PRO A 125 50.60 -3.16 31.50
C PRO A 125 49.14 -3.62 31.65
N SER A 126 48.34 -2.83 32.38
CA SER A 126 46.92 -3.07 32.62
C SER A 126 46.17 -1.72 32.80
N PRO A 127 44.83 -1.69 32.67
CA PRO A 127 44.02 -0.50 32.93
C PRO A 127 44.34 0.15 34.30
N GLY A 128 44.54 1.48 34.36
CA GLY A 128 44.81 2.20 35.62
C GLY A 128 46.24 2.10 36.17
N LYS A 129 47.19 1.63 35.37
CA LYS A 129 48.53 1.25 35.86
C LYS A 129 49.56 2.37 35.77
N THR A 130 50.51 2.32 36.70
CA THR A 130 51.61 3.26 36.82
C THR A 130 52.73 2.96 35.82
N ILE A 131 53.08 3.92 34.97
CA ILE A 131 54.25 3.86 34.08
C ILE A 131 55.40 4.64 34.75
N PRO A 132 56.51 3.98 35.09
CA PRO A 132 57.67 4.67 35.64
C PRO A 132 58.38 5.46 34.52
N VAL A 133 58.56 6.76 34.71
CA VAL A 133 59.27 7.63 33.75
C VAL A 133 60.57 8.14 34.37
N LEU A 134 61.64 8.10 33.58
CA LEU A 134 62.95 8.65 33.94
C LEU A 134 62.97 10.14 33.58
N GLY A 135 62.61 11.00 34.54
CA GLY A 135 62.58 12.46 34.38
C GLY A 135 61.99 13.19 35.60
N GLU A 136 62.11 14.52 35.63
CA GLU A 136 61.38 15.35 36.61
C GLU A 136 59.91 15.43 36.19
N LEU A 137 59.04 14.70 36.90
CA LEU A 137 57.61 14.96 36.90
C LEU A 137 57.30 16.11 37.86
N GLU A 138 56.40 17.00 37.48
CA GLU A 138 55.80 18.00 38.38
C GLU A 138 54.96 17.27 39.44
N GLY A 139 55.60 16.92 40.56
CA GLY A 139 55.04 16.02 41.57
C GLY A 139 55.37 14.56 41.27
N ASN A 140 55.71 13.78 42.29
CA ASN A 140 56.18 12.40 42.15
C ASN A 140 55.18 11.43 41.45
N ILE A 141 53.93 11.87 41.25
CA ILE A 141 52.84 11.15 40.59
C ILE A 141 52.05 12.14 39.72
N GLN A 142 51.85 11.82 38.45
CA GLN A 142 50.97 12.58 37.54
C GLN A 142 49.94 11.63 36.94
N ILE A 143 48.66 11.99 37.01
CA ILE A 143 47.59 11.22 36.40
C ILE A 143 47.19 11.92 35.10
N ILE A 144 47.35 11.24 33.96
CA ILE A 144 46.79 11.71 32.70
C ILE A 144 45.40 11.10 32.57
N GLN A 145 44.38 11.96 32.69
CA GLN A 145 43.01 11.59 32.39
C GLN A 145 42.77 11.81 30.90
N HIS A 146 42.32 10.77 30.20
CA HIS A 146 41.82 10.93 28.85
C HIS A 146 40.51 11.73 28.87
N PRO A 147 40.34 12.70 27.96
CA PRO A 147 39.06 13.39 27.84
C PRO A 147 37.98 12.36 27.49
N GLY A 148 36.83 12.44 28.16
CA GLY A 148 35.69 11.58 27.87
C GLY A 148 35.17 11.78 26.43
N PRO A 149 34.32 10.87 25.95
CA PRO A 149 33.72 11.01 24.62
C PRO A 149 33.00 12.36 24.52
N PRO A 150 33.31 13.18 23.50
CA PRO A 150 32.64 14.46 23.30
C PRO A 150 31.10 14.29 23.20
N PRO A 151 30.29 15.21 23.75
CA PRO A 151 28.83 15.13 23.65
C PRO A 151 28.30 15.06 22.21
N VAL A 152 29.06 15.62 21.25
CA VAL A 152 28.72 15.55 19.81
C VAL A 152 28.69 14.12 19.28
N THR A 153 29.41 13.18 19.89
CA THR A 153 29.42 11.77 19.50
C THR A 153 28.03 11.14 19.67
N PHE A 154 27.37 11.41 20.80
CA PHE A 154 26.01 10.93 21.06
C PHE A 154 24.99 11.58 20.12
N GLN A 155 25.11 12.90 19.89
CA GLN A 155 24.26 13.60 18.92
C GLN A 155 24.42 13.06 17.49
N THR A 156 25.65 12.63 17.14
CA THR A 156 25.93 12.03 15.84
C THR A 156 25.31 10.64 15.73
N ALA A 157 25.37 9.83 16.80
CA ALA A 157 24.70 8.53 16.84
C ALA A 157 23.18 8.66 16.67
N ASP A 158 22.55 9.60 17.38
CA ASP A 158 21.11 9.88 17.23
C ASP A 158 20.78 10.35 15.81
N ARG A 159 21.64 11.16 15.21
CA ARG A 159 21.49 11.60 13.81
C ARG A 159 21.58 10.42 12.84
N ILE A 160 22.50 9.48 13.04
CA ILE A 160 22.62 8.28 12.19
C ILE A 160 21.37 7.43 12.31
N ASN A 161 20.86 7.19 13.52
CA ASN A 161 19.60 6.48 13.72
C ASN A 161 18.43 7.19 13.03
N SER A 162 18.33 8.51 13.14
CA SER A 162 17.30 9.28 12.44
C SER A 162 17.41 9.21 10.92
N MET A 163 18.64 9.07 10.39
CA MET A 163 18.88 8.87 8.96
C MET A 163 18.48 7.46 8.52
N ALA A 164 18.76 6.44 9.33
CA ALA A 164 18.34 5.06 9.10
C ALA A 164 16.81 4.94 9.10
N ASP A 165 16.14 5.50 10.11
CA ASP A 165 14.68 5.57 10.21
C ASP A 165 14.06 6.21 8.96
N ARG A 166 14.60 7.34 8.51
CA ARG A 166 14.16 8.02 7.29
C ARG A 166 14.46 7.24 6.02
N ALA A 167 15.56 6.49 5.97
CA ALA A 167 15.91 5.66 4.82
C ALA A 167 14.86 4.55 4.61
N VAL A 168 14.49 3.84 5.69
CA VAL A 168 13.48 2.78 5.68
C VAL A 168 12.05 3.32 5.60
N GLY A 169 11.84 4.61 5.90
CA GLY A 169 10.52 5.22 5.93
C GLY A 169 9.78 5.05 7.26
N ILE A 170 10.45 4.55 8.29
CA ILE A 170 9.93 4.51 9.65
C ILE A 170 10.01 5.94 10.20
N THR A 171 8.88 6.63 10.28
CA THR A 171 8.82 7.93 10.95
C THR A 171 8.27 7.75 12.37
N PRO A 172 8.56 8.67 13.31
CA PRO A 172 7.96 8.64 14.65
C PRO A 172 6.43 8.56 14.62
N ALA A 173 5.81 9.16 13.59
CA ALA A 173 4.36 9.10 13.35
C ALA A 173 3.86 7.67 13.03
N VAL A 174 4.70 6.83 12.41
CA VAL A 174 4.43 5.38 12.21
C VAL A 174 4.60 4.62 13.52
N MET A 175 5.56 5.01 14.36
CA MET A 175 5.80 4.40 15.67
C MET A 175 4.78 4.83 16.75
N GLY A 176 3.79 5.67 16.41
CA GLY A 176 2.81 6.19 17.36
C GLY A 176 3.38 7.21 18.35
N ILE A 177 4.59 7.73 18.09
CA ILE A 177 5.23 8.75 18.92
C ILE A 177 4.92 10.11 18.30
N SER A 178 4.11 10.90 18.99
CA SER A 178 3.86 12.29 18.58
C SER A 178 5.12 13.12 18.77
N THR A 179 5.59 13.78 17.70
CA THR A 179 6.69 14.74 17.75
C THR A 179 6.23 16.11 18.26
N ALA A 180 4.92 16.36 18.34
CA ALA A 180 4.33 17.58 18.86
C ALA A 180 3.73 17.35 20.25
N GLU A 181 3.93 18.33 21.15
CA GLU A 181 3.32 18.37 22.49
C GLU A 181 1.78 18.56 22.41
N ARG A 182 1.29 19.07 21.27
CA ARG A 182 -0.12 19.13 20.87
C ARG A 182 -0.27 18.74 19.39
N PRO A 183 -0.42 17.46 19.05
CA PRO A 183 -0.59 17.06 17.67
C PRO A 183 -1.92 17.59 17.13
N VAL A 184 -1.87 18.38 16.05
CA VAL A 184 -3.06 18.69 15.26
C VAL A 184 -3.38 17.45 14.42
N ALA A 185 -4.57 16.87 14.59
CA ALA A 185 -4.96 15.60 13.97
C ALA A 185 -4.66 15.54 12.46
N LYS A 186 -4.88 16.64 11.74
CA LYS A 186 -4.66 16.73 10.29
C LYS A 186 -3.17 16.69 9.90
N GLU A 187 -2.29 17.24 10.72
CA GLU A 187 -0.85 17.23 10.48
C GLU A 187 -0.27 15.83 10.71
N THR A 188 -0.71 15.16 11.78
CA THR A 188 -0.33 13.76 12.06
C THR A 188 -0.77 12.83 10.94
N VAL A 189 -2.00 13.02 10.41
CA VAL A 189 -2.49 12.25 9.26
C VAL A 189 -1.65 12.54 8.01
N ALA A 190 -1.32 13.80 7.72
CA ALA A 190 -0.46 14.13 6.58
C ALA A 190 0.93 13.48 6.69
N LEU A 191 1.58 13.57 7.86
CA LEU A 191 2.87 12.91 8.13
C LEU A 191 2.80 11.38 7.99
N GLN A 192 1.72 10.75 8.46
CA GLN A 192 1.49 9.32 8.28
C GLN A 192 1.31 8.96 6.81
N THR A 193 0.55 9.74 6.05
CA THR A 193 0.37 9.48 4.60
C THR A 193 1.68 9.62 3.84
N GLU A 194 2.55 10.58 4.20
CA GLU A 194 3.85 10.74 3.57
C GLU A 194 4.79 9.58 3.89
N ALA A 195 4.85 9.15 5.16
CA ALA A 195 5.62 7.98 5.58
C ALA A 195 5.16 6.71 4.84
N ASN A 196 3.85 6.55 4.68
CA ASN A 196 3.26 5.42 3.98
C ASN A 196 3.57 5.39 2.48
N LYS A 197 3.95 6.50 1.83
CA LYS A 197 4.29 6.49 0.38
C LYS A 197 5.48 5.57 0.07
N LYS A 198 6.48 5.52 0.94
CA LYS A 198 7.66 4.65 0.75
C LYS A 198 7.32 3.17 0.89
N PHE A 199 6.51 2.83 1.90
CA PHE A 199 6.02 1.47 2.09
C PHE A 199 5.03 1.06 1.01
N LYS A 200 4.21 2.01 0.52
CA LYS A 200 3.23 1.76 -0.53
C LYS A 200 3.87 1.16 -1.76
N SER A 201 5.00 1.70 -2.24
CA SER A 201 5.68 1.12 -3.41
C SER A 201 6.11 -0.35 -3.18
N GLY A 202 6.66 -0.68 -2.01
CA GLY A 202 7.06 -2.06 -1.69
C GLY A 202 5.86 -3.00 -1.50
N ILE A 203 4.79 -2.51 -0.86
CA ILE A 203 3.55 -3.25 -0.67
C ILE A 203 2.83 -3.48 -2.01
N ASP A 204 2.78 -2.47 -2.88
CA ASP A 204 2.17 -2.56 -4.20
C ASP A 204 2.94 -3.57 -5.07
N ASN A 205 4.28 -3.52 -5.07
CA ASN A 205 5.11 -4.54 -5.74
C ASN A 205 4.82 -5.95 -5.21
N LEU A 206 4.77 -6.12 -3.90
CA LEU A 206 4.48 -7.41 -3.29
C LEU A 206 3.05 -7.87 -3.60
N ARG A 207 2.09 -6.94 -3.67
CA ARG A 207 0.70 -7.21 -4.07
C ARG A 207 0.66 -7.69 -5.51
N ASP A 208 1.33 -7.02 -6.44
CA ASP A 208 1.35 -7.40 -7.84
C ASP A 208 1.93 -8.81 -8.03
N LYS A 209 3.02 -9.11 -7.30
CA LYS A 209 3.66 -10.45 -7.32
C LYS A 209 2.78 -11.52 -6.66
N LEU A 210 2.05 -11.19 -5.60
CA LEU A 210 1.06 -12.10 -4.98
C LEU A 210 -0.13 -12.34 -5.91
N SER A 211 -0.62 -11.31 -6.60
CA SER A 211 -1.68 -11.45 -7.60
C SER A 211 -1.20 -12.33 -8.75
N GLU A 212 0.03 -12.13 -9.23
CA GLU A 212 0.65 -13.00 -10.24
C GLU A 212 0.77 -14.46 -9.75
N PHE A 213 1.16 -14.67 -8.50
CA PHE A 213 1.19 -15.99 -7.87
C PHE A 213 -0.19 -16.64 -7.78
N ALA A 214 -1.22 -15.89 -7.39
CA ALA A 214 -2.60 -16.36 -7.34
C ALA A 214 -3.09 -16.77 -8.74
N TRP A 215 -2.75 -15.99 -9.76
CA TRP A 215 -3.00 -16.33 -11.16
C TRP A 215 -2.34 -17.62 -11.58
N LYS A 216 -1.04 -17.80 -11.27
CA LYS A 216 -0.32 -19.05 -11.54
C LYS A 216 -0.98 -20.24 -10.86
N LEU A 217 -1.41 -20.09 -9.60
CA LEU A 217 -2.13 -21.13 -8.86
C LEU A 217 -3.45 -21.51 -9.54
N ILE A 218 -4.23 -20.52 -9.96
CA ILE A 218 -5.50 -20.78 -10.64
C ILE A 218 -5.26 -21.44 -11.99
N ASP A 219 -4.24 -21.02 -12.74
CA ASP A 219 -3.85 -21.68 -13.98
C ASP A 219 -3.46 -23.14 -13.73
N PHE A 220 -2.71 -23.42 -12.67
CA PHE A 220 -2.43 -24.78 -12.20
C PHE A 220 -3.71 -25.57 -11.88
N PHE A 221 -4.62 -24.98 -11.11
CA PHE A 221 -5.89 -25.62 -10.77
C PHE A 221 -6.72 -25.90 -12.03
N THR A 222 -6.79 -24.98 -12.98
CA THR A 222 -7.56 -25.17 -14.22
C THR A 222 -7.02 -26.32 -15.06
N GLN A 223 -5.69 -26.47 -15.11
CA GLN A 223 -5.04 -27.51 -15.89
C GLN A 223 -5.26 -28.91 -15.32
N TYR A 224 -5.14 -29.07 -13.99
CA TYR A 224 -5.23 -30.38 -13.34
C TYR A 224 -6.63 -30.72 -12.81
N GLN A 225 -7.45 -29.71 -12.53
CA GLN A 225 -8.80 -29.84 -11.98
C GLN A 225 -9.75 -28.76 -12.56
N PRO A 226 -10.22 -28.92 -13.81
CA PRO A 226 -11.06 -27.93 -14.49
C PRO A 226 -12.46 -27.75 -13.87
N THR A 227 -12.87 -28.63 -12.94
CA THR A 227 -14.15 -28.55 -12.25
C THR A 227 -13.94 -28.58 -10.74
N TYR A 228 -14.34 -27.51 -10.06
CA TYR A 228 -14.30 -27.42 -8.60
C TYR A 228 -15.71 -27.41 -8.05
N LYS A 229 -16.00 -28.33 -7.12
CA LYS A 229 -17.27 -28.39 -6.41
C LYS A 229 -17.07 -27.79 -5.02
N TYR A 230 -17.88 -26.80 -4.66
CA TYR A 230 -17.88 -26.21 -3.34
C TYR A 230 -19.32 -26.09 -2.84
N GLY A 231 -19.54 -26.39 -1.57
CA GLY A 231 -20.88 -26.37 -0.99
C GLY A 231 -20.85 -26.67 0.50
N GLU A 232 -21.73 -26.02 1.23
CA GLU A 232 -22.04 -26.33 2.62
C GLU A 232 -23.37 -27.08 2.64
N MET A 233 -23.38 -28.25 3.30
CA MET A 233 -24.42 -29.26 3.57
C MET A 233 -25.69 -29.43 2.69
N ASP A 234 -26.21 -28.43 1.97
CA ASP A 234 -27.43 -28.54 1.12
C ASP A 234 -27.34 -27.83 -0.26
N GLU A 235 -26.30 -27.03 -0.57
CA GLU A 235 -26.11 -26.46 -1.92
C GLU A 235 -24.70 -26.75 -2.47
N GLU A 236 -24.56 -27.76 -3.35
CA GLU A 236 -23.34 -27.94 -4.15
C GLU A 236 -23.35 -26.96 -5.34
N LYS A 237 -22.49 -25.94 -5.29
CA LYS A 237 -22.19 -25.08 -6.45
C LYS A 237 -20.96 -25.64 -7.15
N THR A 238 -21.10 -25.87 -8.46
CA THR A 238 -19.99 -26.34 -9.30
C THR A 238 -19.46 -25.18 -10.12
N ILE A 239 -18.20 -24.79 -9.90
CA ILE A 239 -17.48 -23.87 -10.77
C ILE A 239 -16.81 -24.72 -11.84
N LYS A 240 -17.19 -24.46 -13.10
CA LYS A 240 -16.45 -24.95 -14.25
C LYS A 240 -15.54 -23.83 -14.70
N PHE A 241 -14.24 -24.05 -14.64
CA PHE A 241 -13.30 -23.09 -15.17
C PHE A 241 -13.28 -23.21 -16.69
N PRO A 242 -13.46 -22.11 -17.44
CA PRO A 242 -13.23 -22.14 -18.88
C PRO A 242 -11.77 -22.52 -19.14
N THR A 243 -11.57 -23.41 -20.11
CA THR A 243 -10.24 -23.78 -20.61
C THR A 243 -9.61 -22.67 -21.46
N GLU A 244 -10.42 -21.72 -21.92
CA GLU A 244 -10.00 -20.51 -22.65
C GLU A 244 -9.62 -19.36 -21.68
N TYR A 245 -8.91 -18.34 -22.19
CA TYR A 245 -8.21 -17.27 -21.45
C TYR A 245 -8.94 -16.72 -20.21
N MET A 246 -8.69 -17.33 -19.04
CA MET A 246 -9.23 -16.89 -17.74
C MET A 246 -8.82 -15.46 -17.36
N ARG A 247 -7.65 -15.02 -17.83
CA ARG A 247 -7.14 -13.66 -17.59
C ARG A 247 -7.99 -12.57 -18.25
N ASP A 248 -8.76 -12.92 -19.28
CA ASP A 248 -9.58 -11.95 -20.01
C ASP A 248 -10.97 -11.76 -19.35
N GLY A 249 -11.41 -12.73 -18.54
CA GLY A 249 -12.76 -12.74 -17.96
C GLY A 249 -12.82 -12.60 -16.43
N ILE A 250 -11.72 -12.80 -15.72
CA ILE A 250 -11.65 -12.73 -14.26
C ILE A 250 -10.57 -11.71 -13.89
N ASN A 251 -10.87 -10.82 -12.96
CA ASN A 251 -9.86 -9.97 -12.33
C ASN A 251 -9.67 -10.42 -10.88
N ILE A 252 -8.43 -10.68 -10.49
CA ILE A 252 -8.06 -11.08 -9.14
C ILE A 252 -7.25 -9.95 -8.56
N GLU A 253 -7.91 -9.18 -7.71
CA GLU A 253 -7.26 -8.15 -6.94
C GLU A 253 -7.16 -8.63 -5.51
N LEU A 254 -5.92 -8.72 -5.02
CA LEU A 254 -5.69 -8.91 -3.60
C LEU A 254 -6.11 -7.62 -2.88
N ALA A 255 -7.34 -7.64 -2.35
CA ALA A 255 -7.82 -6.66 -1.40
C ALA A 255 -7.10 -6.86 -0.05
N THR A 256 -5.80 -6.62 -0.02
CA THR A 256 -5.08 -6.44 1.25
C THR A 256 -5.74 -5.26 1.95
N SER A 257 -6.41 -5.58 3.04
CA SER A 257 -6.97 -4.67 4.00
C SER A 257 -6.06 -3.46 4.15
N SER A 258 -6.47 -2.33 3.59
CA SER A 258 -5.98 -1.03 3.98
C SER A 258 -6.48 -0.73 5.40
N GLU A 259 -6.39 -1.63 6.36
CA GLU A 259 -6.75 -1.40 7.77
C GLU A 259 -5.96 -0.22 8.35
N MET A 260 -4.82 0.16 7.74
CA MET A 260 -4.13 1.42 8.02
C MET A 260 -4.71 2.66 7.34
N LEU A 261 -5.66 2.54 6.41
CA LEU A 261 -6.65 3.60 6.18
C LEU A 261 -7.60 3.55 7.37
N ASN A 262 -7.12 4.25 8.41
CA ASN A 262 -7.79 4.60 9.64
C ASN A 262 -9.31 4.61 9.43
N GLN A 263 -10.06 3.81 10.19
CA GLN A 263 -11.53 3.79 10.10
C GLN A 263 -12.12 5.20 10.14
N GLU A 264 -11.41 6.14 10.75
CA GLU A 264 -11.68 7.58 10.74
C GLU A 264 -11.57 8.23 9.36
N ILE A 265 -10.53 7.96 8.56
CA ILE A 265 -10.42 8.43 7.18
C ILE A 265 -11.52 7.80 6.33
N ARG A 266 -11.79 6.50 6.50
CA ARG A 266 -12.92 5.86 5.83
C ARG A 266 -14.25 6.50 6.23
N ARG A 267 -14.45 6.79 7.51
CA ARG A 267 -15.63 7.49 8.00
C ARG A 267 -15.74 8.90 7.45
N GLU A 268 -14.64 9.65 7.34
CA GLU A 268 -14.60 10.98 6.74
C GLU A 268 -14.94 10.93 5.24
N ILE A 269 -14.38 9.96 4.51
CA ILE A 269 -14.70 9.70 3.11
C ILE A 269 -16.18 9.32 2.97
N THR A 270 -16.68 8.38 3.77
CA THR A 270 -18.10 8.00 3.79
C THR A 270 -19.02 9.18 4.12
N LEU A 271 -18.64 10.03 5.07
CA LEU A 271 -19.41 11.23 5.40
C LEU A 271 -19.41 12.24 4.25
N THR A 272 -18.28 12.38 3.55
CA THR A 272 -18.17 13.23 2.36
C THR A 272 -19.04 12.69 1.22
N ILE A 273 -18.97 11.39 0.95
CA ILE A 273 -19.85 10.71 -0.02
C ILE A 273 -21.32 10.91 0.36
N TYR A 274 -21.66 10.72 1.63
CA TYR A 274 -23.03 10.92 2.12
C TYR A 274 -23.51 12.37 1.91
N GLN A 275 -22.66 13.37 2.16
CA GLN A 275 -22.99 14.78 1.90
C GLN A 275 -23.21 15.03 0.39
N ILE A 276 -22.33 14.51 -0.47
CA ILE A 276 -22.46 14.63 -1.92
C ILE A 276 -23.75 13.96 -2.41
N LEU A 277 -24.06 12.76 -1.93
CA LEU A 277 -25.29 12.03 -2.27
C LEU A 277 -26.53 12.76 -1.74
N SER A 278 -26.50 13.29 -0.52
CA SER A 278 -27.59 14.08 0.06
C SER A 278 -27.85 15.36 -0.74
N ASP A 279 -26.80 16.06 -1.15
CA ASP A 279 -26.90 17.25 -2.00
C ASP A 279 -27.43 16.91 -3.39
N TYR A 280 -26.98 15.79 -3.95
CA TYR A 280 -27.47 15.28 -5.24
C TYR A 280 -28.96 14.92 -5.18
N MET A 281 -29.38 14.18 -4.16
CA MET A 281 -30.78 13.81 -3.93
C MET A 281 -31.68 15.04 -3.74
N THR A 282 -31.19 16.04 -3.01
CA THR A 282 -31.92 17.32 -2.83
C THR A 282 -32.07 18.05 -4.16
N LYS A 283 -31.02 18.08 -5.01
CA LYS A 283 -31.09 18.68 -6.35
C LYS A 283 -32.04 17.92 -7.27
N ILE A 284 -32.01 16.58 -7.24
CA ILE A 284 -32.96 15.73 -7.98
C ILE A 284 -34.39 15.99 -7.55
N ALA A 285 -34.67 16.04 -6.25
CA ALA A 285 -36.01 16.30 -5.74
C ALA A 285 -36.53 17.68 -6.20
N GLY A 286 -35.66 18.70 -6.22
CA GLY A 286 -35.97 20.01 -6.80
C GLY A 286 -36.25 19.96 -8.31
N MET A 287 -35.43 19.24 -9.07
CA MET A 287 -35.65 19.03 -10.51
C MET A 287 -36.96 18.28 -10.79
N ALA A 288 -37.27 17.24 -10.01
CA ALA A 288 -38.50 16.47 -10.13
C ALA A 288 -39.75 17.34 -9.84
N GLN A 289 -39.71 18.18 -8.80
CA GLN A 289 -40.80 19.14 -8.52
C GLN A 289 -41.02 20.12 -9.68
N MET A 290 -39.95 20.58 -10.33
CA MET A 290 -40.05 21.43 -11.52
C MET A 290 -40.63 20.69 -12.74
N LEU A 291 -40.27 19.42 -12.93
CA LEU A 291 -40.79 18.60 -14.04
C LEU A 291 -42.30 18.33 -13.90
N VAL A 292 -42.78 18.15 -12.67
CA VAL A 292 -44.21 17.95 -12.34
C VAL A 292 -45.02 19.25 -12.43
N ASN A 293 -44.38 20.43 -12.34
CA ASN A 293 -45.08 21.69 -12.45
C ASN A 293 -45.59 21.93 -13.91
N PRO A 294 -46.92 22.09 -14.12
CA PRO A 294 -47.50 22.29 -15.45
C PRO A 294 -47.08 23.61 -16.12
N GLN A 295 -46.58 24.57 -15.35
CA GLN A 295 -46.22 25.90 -15.85
C GLN A 295 -44.83 25.96 -16.48
N VAL A 296 -44.03 24.89 -16.36
CA VAL A 296 -42.68 24.85 -16.91
C VAL A 296 -42.73 24.48 -18.40
N PRO A 297 -42.18 25.32 -19.31
CA PRO A 297 -42.15 25.03 -20.75
C PRO A 297 -41.45 23.71 -21.08
N SER A 298 -41.92 23.02 -22.12
CA SER A 298 -41.42 21.70 -22.55
C SER A 298 -39.92 21.68 -22.87
N ASP A 299 -39.41 22.75 -23.46
CA ASP A 299 -37.99 22.85 -23.84
C ASP A 299 -37.09 22.97 -22.59
N PHE A 300 -37.60 23.61 -21.54
CA PHE A 300 -36.91 23.68 -20.25
C PHE A 300 -36.92 22.32 -19.53
N LYS A 301 -38.00 21.53 -19.67
CA LYS A 301 -38.06 20.16 -19.14
C LYS A 301 -37.00 19.26 -19.78
N LYS A 302 -36.80 19.34 -21.09
CA LYS A 302 -35.73 18.59 -21.79
C LYS A 302 -34.33 19.00 -21.30
N MET A 303 -34.09 20.30 -21.11
CA MET A 303 -32.83 20.79 -20.55
C MET A 303 -32.55 20.24 -19.14
N ILE A 304 -33.59 20.11 -18.29
CA ILE A 304 -33.46 19.50 -16.96
C ILE A 304 -33.09 18.01 -17.06
N LEU A 305 -33.70 17.27 -17.97
CA LEU A 305 -33.41 15.83 -18.17
C LEU A 305 -31.98 15.61 -18.70
N ASP A 306 -31.54 16.41 -19.68
CA ASP A 306 -30.16 16.34 -20.20
C ASP A 306 -29.14 16.74 -19.11
N GLY A 307 -29.47 17.73 -18.28
CA GLY A 307 -28.68 18.11 -17.12
C GLY A 307 -28.58 16.99 -16.07
N ASN A 308 -29.66 16.22 -15.87
CA ASN A 308 -29.67 15.07 -14.97
C ASN A 308 -28.71 13.97 -15.47
N LYS A 309 -28.72 13.62 -16.77
CA LYS A 309 -27.79 12.64 -17.35
C LYS A 309 -26.32 12.97 -17.12
N ILE A 310 -25.95 14.23 -17.32
CA ILE A 310 -24.57 14.70 -17.09
C ILE A 310 -24.23 14.57 -15.60
N SER A 311 -25.17 14.90 -14.72
CA SER A 311 -24.99 14.81 -13.27
C SER A 311 -24.86 13.36 -12.78
N VAL A 312 -25.66 12.43 -13.32
CA VAL A 312 -25.55 10.98 -13.07
C VAL A 312 -24.16 10.49 -13.46
N LYS A 313 -23.70 10.80 -14.68
CA LYS A 313 -22.40 10.35 -15.18
C LYS A 313 -21.23 10.89 -14.37
N LEU A 314 -21.32 12.16 -13.93
CA LEU A 314 -20.28 12.77 -13.10
C LEU A 314 -20.26 12.16 -11.70
N LEU A 315 -21.43 11.89 -11.12
CA LEU A 315 -21.53 11.25 -9.82
C LEU A 315 -21.03 9.81 -9.86
N ASN A 316 -21.38 9.01 -10.88
CA ASN A 316 -20.85 7.66 -11.05
C ASN A 316 -19.32 7.66 -11.13
N ARG A 317 -18.73 8.54 -11.95
CA ARG A 317 -17.28 8.67 -12.02
C ARG A 317 -16.65 9.05 -10.68
N LEU A 318 -17.30 9.95 -9.93
CA LEU A 318 -16.84 10.35 -8.60
C LEU A 318 -16.90 9.18 -7.61
N LEU A 319 -17.98 8.39 -7.62
CA LEU A 319 -18.13 7.21 -6.77
C LEU A 319 -17.16 6.08 -7.16
N GLU A 320 -16.89 5.91 -8.46
CA GLU A 320 -15.84 5.01 -8.98
C GLU A 320 -14.45 5.46 -8.51
N ASP A 321 -14.14 6.76 -8.56
CA ASP A 321 -12.88 7.33 -8.06
C ASP A 321 -12.70 7.08 -6.54
N PHE A 322 -13.80 6.88 -5.79
CA PHE A 322 -13.79 6.48 -4.38
C PHE A 322 -13.80 4.95 -4.15
N GLU A 323 -13.60 4.15 -5.20
CA GLU A 323 -13.57 2.68 -5.16
C GLU A 323 -14.85 2.03 -4.59
N ILE A 324 -16.00 2.69 -4.72
CA ILE A 324 -17.28 2.11 -4.30
C ILE A 324 -17.73 1.10 -5.35
N LYS A 325 -17.70 -0.18 -4.97
CA LYS A 325 -18.31 -1.26 -5.76
C LYS A 325 -19.82 -0.99 -5.83
N ASP A 326 -20.40 -1.14 -7.03
CA ASP A 326 -21.83 -0.92 -7.31
C ASP A 326 -22.29 0.55 -7.28
N ALA A 327 -21.45 1.47 -7.77
CA ALA A 327 -21.79 2.90 -7.91
C ALA A 327 -23.10 3.13 -8.70
N ASP A 328 -23.37 2.30 -9.70
CA ASP A 328 -24.56 2.39 -10.55
C ASP A 328 -25.88 2.17 -9.79
N ASP A 329 -25.87 1.37 -8.72
CA ASP A 329 -27.07 1.08 -7.92
C ASP A 329 -27.42 2.22 -6.94
N LEU A 330 -26.44 3.07 -6.63
CA LEU A 330 -26.59 4.16 -5.67
C LEU A 330 -27.09 5.47 -6.32
N VAL A 331 -27.00 5.58 -7.65
CA VAL A 331 -27.37 6.80 -8.37
C VAL A 331 -28.76 6.67 -8.99
N LEU A 332 -29.69 7.50 -8.50
CA LEU A 332 -31.05 7.55 -9.04
C LEU A 332 -31.09 8.35 -10.35
N ASP A 333 -31.45 7.67 -11.43
CA ASP A 333 -31.75 8.27 -12.72
C ASP A 333 -33.25 8.63 -12.81
N ILE A 334 -33.56 9.92 -13.01
CA ILE A 334 -34.94 10.41 -13.08
C ILE A 334 -35.67 9.82 -14.30
N GLU A 335 -34.96 9.60 -15.42
CA GLU A 335 -35.57 9.03 -16.63
C GLU A 335 -36.00 7.58 -16.43
N LYS A 336 -35.26 6.82 -15.61
CA LYS A 336 -35.58 5.42 -15.30
C LYS A 336 -36.64 5.28 -14.22
N SER A 337 -36.77 6.27 -13.33
CA SER A 337 -37.68 6.21 -12.17
C SER A 337 -39.02 6.92 -12.38
N MET A 338 -39.12 7.84 -13.36
CA MET A 338 -40.38 8.44 -13.79
C MET A 338 -40.67 8.08 -15.24
N ASP A 339 -41.92 7.70 -15.55
CA ASP A 339 -42.46 7.60 -16.92
C ASP A 339 -42.42 8.99 -17.59
N THR A 340 -41.24 9.36 -18.07
CA THR A 340 -40.89 10.68 -18.61
C THR A 340 -41.74 11.03 -19.83
N GLU A 341 -42.16 10.04 -20.60
CA GLU A 341 -43.10 10.22 -21.72
C GLU A 341 -44.48 10.68 -21.24
N LYS A 342 -45.02 10.13 -20.14
CA LYS A 342 -46.33 10.53 -19.60
C LYS A 342 -46.29 11.95 -19.03
N ALA A 343 -45.23 12.31 -18.32
CA ALA A 343 -45.07 13.65 -17.74
C ALA A 343 -44.90 14.76 -18.80
N ILE A 344 -44.32 14.43 -19.95
CA ILE A 344 -44.19 15.35 -21.09
C ILE A 344 -45.54 15.44 -21.84
N GLN A 345 -46.21 14.31 -22.09
CA GLN A 345 -47.50 14.27 -22.79
C GLN A 345 -48.59 15.07 -22.07
N GLU A 346 -48.71 14.93 -20.75
CA GLU A 346 -49.71 15.63 -19.94
C GLU A 346 -49.53 17.15 -19.89
N SER A 347 -48.32 17.65 -20.19
CA SER A 347 -48.05 19.09 -20.27
C SER A 347 -48.38 19.70 -21.64
N ILE A 348 -48.37 18.89 -22.70
CA ILE A 348 -48.74 19.32 -24.05
C ILE A 348 -50.27 19.44 -24.17
N ASP A 349 -51.03 18.52 -23.56
CA ASP A 349 -52.51 18.52 -23.62
C ASP A 349 -53.19 19.64 -22.82
N LYS A 350 -52.45 20.36 -21.94
CA LYS A 350 -53.00 21.49 -21.17
C LYS A 350 -52.67 22.87 -21.75
N MET A 351 -51.89 22.96 -22.84
CA MET A 351 -51.68 24.22 -23.57
C MET A 351 -52.79 24.46 -24.61
N GLN A 352 -54.06 24.42 -24.19
CA GLN A 352 -55.12 25.09 -24.95
C GLN A 352 -55.16 26.56 -24.50
N PRO A 353 -55.25 27.53 -25.44
CA PRO A 353 -55.27 28.95 -25.09
C PRO A 353 -56.52 29.25 -24.26
N GLN A 354 -56.30 29.51 -22.98
CA GLN A 354 -57.33 29.91 -22.04
C GLN A 354 -57.86 31.28 -22.48
N LYS A 355 -59.13 31.31 -22.92
CA LYS A 355 -59.87 32.54 -23.23
C LYS A 355 -59.78 33.50 -22.02
N PRO A 356 -59.51 34.80 -22.23
CA PRO A 356 -59.46 35.76 -21.14
C PRO A 356 -60.85 35.88 -20.48
N PRO A 357 -60.97 35.72 -19.14
CA PRO A 357 -62.22 35.95 -18.45
C PRO A 357 -62.53 37.45 -18.39
N GLN A 358 -63.66 37.76 -19.01
CA GLN A 358 -64.38 39.02 -18.95
C GLN A 358 -64.85 39.29 -17.50
N GLY A 359 -64.73 40.55 -17.07
CA GLY A 359 -64.74 40.94 -15.66
C GLY A 359 -66.09 40.95 -14.92
N GLY A 360 -65.97 41.43 -13.68
CA GLY A 360 -67.02 41.63 -12.68
C GLY A 360 -66.72 40.78 -11.45
N GLY A 361 -66.62 41.26 -10.23
CA GLY A 361 -66.84 42.57 -9.63
C GLY A 361 -66.95 42.33 -8.11
N GLY A 362 -66.49 43.26 -7.29
CA GLY A 362 -66.98 43.42 -5.93
C GLY A 362 -66.27 42.67 -4.79
N GLN A 363 -65.56 43.48 -4.01
CA GLN A 363 -65.84 43.71 -2.58
C GLN A 363 -65.22 42.76 -1.53
N GLY A 364 -64.32 43.33 -0.73
CA GLY A 364 -64.43 43.26 0.73
C GLY A 364 -63.22 42.75 1.51
N GLY A 365 -62.56 43.66 2.24
CA GLY A 365 -61.99 43.39 3.58
C GLY A 365 -60.48 43.11 3.67
N GLY A 366 -59.69 44.12 4.05
CA GLY A 366 -58.41 43.92 4.77
C GLY A 366 -58.65 43.73 6.28
N PRO A 367 -57.68 43.94 7.20
CA PRO A 367 -56.19 44.04 7.11
C PRO A 367 -55.55 43.13 8.22
N PRO A 368 -54.35 43.39 8.83
CA PRO A 368 -53.05 43.89 8.36
C PRO A 368 -51.89 42.87 8.58
N MET A 369 -50.76 43.06 7.89
CA MET A 369 -49.47 42.42 8.19
C MET A 369 -48.82 43.01 9.45
N ALA A 370 -48.27 42.15 10.30
CA ALA A 370 -47.30 42.51 11.33
C ALA A 370 -45.88 42.02 10.93
N PRO A 371 -44.82 42.80 11.20
CA PRO A 371 -43.44 42.43 10.89
C PRO A 371 -42.70 41.87 12.12
N GLN A 372 -41.95 40.77 11.94
CA GLN A 372 -40.94 40.25 12.89
C GLN A 372 -39.94 39.46 12.03
N GLY A 373 -38.64 39.79 11.95
CA GLY A 373 -37.64 39.85 13.03
C GLY A 373 -37.10 38.42 13.25
N ALA A 374 -35.82 38.08 13.28
CA ALA A 374 -34.59 38.84 13.42
C ALA A 374 -33.40 37.97 12.95
N MET A 375 -32.30 38.61 12.52
CA MET A 375 -30.99 38.00 12.34
C MET A 375 -30.33 37.71 13.70
N PRO A 376 -29.60 36.60 13.87
CA PRO A 376 -28.68 36.45 14.99
C PRO A 376 -27.32 37.14 14.72
N PRO A 377 -26.64 37.64 15.78
CA PRO A 377 -25.50 38.54 15.67
C PRO A 377 -24.15 37.84 15.54
N GLN A 378 -23.25 38.48 14.79
CA GLN A 378 -21.80 38.28 14.83
C GLN A 378 -21.24 38.55 16.23
N ALA A 379 -20.43 37.62 16.73
CA ALA A 379 -19.56 37.85 17.87
C ALA A 379 -18.13 38.15 17.40
N PRO A 380 -17.38 39.04 18.11
CA PRO A 380 -16.15 39.64 17.63
C PRO A 380 -14.91 38.86 18.07
N GLY A 381 -13.85 38.95 17.27
CA GLY A 381 -12.51 38.54 17.65
C GLY A 381 -11.91 39.41 18.77
N GLY A 382 -11.08 38.77 19.59
CA GLY A 382 -10.26 39.42 20.61
C GLY A 382 -9.13 38.50 21.06
N LEU A 383 -7.90 38.98 20.85
CA LEU A 383 -6.61 38.40 21.20
C LEU A 383 -6.36 38.28 22.72
N GLY A 384 -5.45 37.37 23.10
CA GLY A 384 -4.61 37.54 24.30
C GLY A 384 -4.32 36.24 25.06
N GLY A 385 -3.08 35.75 24.95
CA GLY A 385 -2.55 34.60 25.70
C GLY A 385 -1.37 33.96 24.99
#